data_AF-U1PQW0-F1
#
_entry.id   AF-U1PQW0-F1
#
_cell.length_a   1.000
_cell.length_b   1.000
_cell.length_c   1.000
_cell.angle_alpha   90.00
_cell.angle_beta   90.00
_cell.angle_gamma   90.00
#
_symmetry.space_group_name_H-M   'P 1'
#
loop_
_entity.id
_entity.type
_entity.pdbx_description
1 polymer ?
#
loop_
_entity_poly.entity_id
_entity_poly.type
_entity_poly.pdbx_seq_one_letter_code
_entity_poly.pdbx_strand_id
1 'polypeptide(L)'
;MSDNLASVPVIVLHDDTRTKITVNNGTILRDTLRDHGFSPYGHLSETLNCGGNGLCATCGVRVRIHGDQQSDSLYTQGTTVLRLDLDIHDYRVK
;
A
#
# COMPACT_ATOMS: atom_id res chain seq x y z
N MET A 1 -1.15 -10.65 -22.62
CA MET A 1 -0.14 -10.04 -21.73
C MET A 1 0.13 -11.04 -20.62
N SER A 2 1.38 -11.46 -20.44
CA SER A 2 1.74 -12.41 -19.38
C SER A 2 1.91 -11.63 -18.09
N ASP A 3 0.84 -11.51 -17.31
CA ASP A 3 0.94 -10.96 -15.96
C ASP A 3 1.85 -11.89 -15.16
N ASN A 4 3.00 -11.37 -14.75
CA ASN A 4 3.92 -12.13 -13.90
C ASN A 4 3.26 -12.27 -12.53
N LEU A 5 2.68 -13.45 -12.25
CA LEU A 5 1.99 -13.78 -10.99
C LEU A 5 2.91 -13.79 -9.76
N ALA A 6 4.15 -13.31 -9.85
CA ALA A 6 5.03 -13.16 -8.72
C ALA A 6 4.35 -12.31 -7.63
N SER A 7 4.12 -12.94 -6.47
CA SER A 7 3.61 -12.22 -5.31
C SER A 7 4.71 -11.38 -4.67
N VAL A 8 4.38 -10.15 -4.31
CA VAL A 8 5.26 -9.16 -3.70
C VAL A 8 4.81 -8.96 -2.25
N PRO A 9 5.71 -9.07 -1.26
CA PRO A 9 5.39 -8.66 0.10
C PRO A 9 5.34 -7.14 0.22
N VAL A 10 4.27 -6.66 0.82
CA VAL A 10 4.03 -5.25 1.10
C VAL A 10 3.88 -5.08 2.60
N ILE A 11 4.56 -4.08 3.14
CA ILE A 11 4.44 -3.68 4.53
C ILE A 11 3.59 -2.41 4.57
N VAL A 12 2.44 -2.50 5.20
CA VAL A 12 1.55 -1.36 5.46
C VAL A 12 1.87 -0.79 6.83
N LEU A 13 2.11 0.52 6.89
CA LEU A 13 2.26 1.30 8.10
C LEU A 13 0.99 2.14 8.26
N HIS A 14 0.22 1.86 9.30
CA HIS A 14 -1.09 2.47 9.57
C HIS A 14 -1.29 2.57 11.08
N ASP A 15 -1.61 3.77 11.60
CA ASP A 15 -1.76 4.04 13.04
C ASP A 15 -0.62 3.44 13.89
N ASP A 16 0.63 3.76 13.51
CA ASP A 16 1.87 3.24 14.10
C ASP A 16 2.04 1.70 14.07
N THR A 17 1.11 0.99 13.43
CA THR A 17 1.11 -0.46 13.30
C THR A 17 1.72 -0.89 11.97
N ARG A 18 2.55 -1.92 12.03
CA ARG A 18 3.20 -2.52 10.86
C ARG A 18 2.56 -3.87 10.52
N THR A 19 1.91 -3.94 9.36
CA THR A 19 1.28 -5.17 8.87
C THR A 19 1.92 -5.64 7.57
N LYS A 20 2.26 -6.93 7.48
CA LYS A 20 2.74 -7.54 6.23
C LYS A 20 1.56 -8.17 5.50
N ILE A 21 1.38 -7.78 4.24
CA ILE A 21 0.45 -8.40 3.29
C ILE A 21 1.23 -8.93 2.09
N THR A 22 0.65 -9.89 1.37
CA THR A 22 1.23 -10.45 0.15
C THR A 22 0.27 -10.15 -0.99
N VAL A 23 0.76 -9.49 -2.04
CA VAL A 23 -0.07 -9.02 -3.15
C VAL A 23 0.49 -9.56 -4.45
N ASN A 24 -0.35 -9.80 -5.45
CA ASN A 24 0.15 -10.19 -6.76
C ASN A 24 0.69 -8.96 -7.51
N ASN A 25 1.68 -9.15 -8.37
CA ASN A 25 2.07 -8.09 -9.28
C ASN A 25 0.90 -7.72 -10.20
N GLY A 26 0.78 -6.44 -10.55
CA GLY A 26 -0.31 -5.90 -11.36
C GLY A 26 -1.60 -5.61 -10.59
N THR A 27 -1.73 -6.02 -9.33
CA THR A 27 -2.94 -5.72 -8.53
C THR A 27 -3.06 -4.22 -8.25
N ILE A 28 -4.27 -3.68 -8.34
CA ILE A 28 -4.55 -2.28 -7.98
C ILE A 28 -4.34 -2.12 -6.47
N LEU A 29 -3.33 -1.34 -6.12
CA LEU A 29 -2.91 -1.16 -4.73
C LEU A 29 -4.05 -0.66 -3.83
N ARG A 30 -4.83 0.31 -4.31
CA ARG A 30 -5.98 0.85 -3.57
C ARG A 30 -6.98 -0.25 -3.20
N ASP A 31 -7.33 -1.10 -4.14
CA ASP A 31 -8.36 -2.13 -3.92
C ASP A 31 -7.82 -3.20 -2.97
N THR A 32 -6.56 -3.61 -3.16
CA THR A 32 -5.91 -4.58 -2.27
C THR A 32 -5.80 -4.07 -0.83
N LEU A 33 -5.46 -2.79 -0.63
CA LEU A 33 -5.44 -2.20 0.70
C LEU A 33 -6.82 -2.28 1.36
N ARG A 34 -7.89 -1.91 0.63
CA ARG A 34 -9.27 -1.98 1.14
C ARG A 34 -9.71 -3.41 1.44
N ASP A 35 -9.37 -4.36 0.58
CA ASP A 35 -9.67 -5.79 0.79
C ASP A 35 -9.00 -6.34 2.06
N HIS A 36 -7.83 -5.79 2.42
CA HIS A 36 -7.13 -6.09 3.67
C HIS A 36 -7.55 -5.22 4.86
N GLY A 37 -8.60 -4.40 4.71
CA GLY A 37 -9.13 -3.54 5.78
C GLY A 37 -8.35 -2.23 6.00
N PHE A 38 -7.41 -1.90 5.12
CA PHE A 38 -6.67 -0.65 5.15
C PHE A 38 -7.29 0.36 4.18
N SER A 39 -8.10 1.28 4.69
CA SER A 39 -8.59 2.36 3.81
C SER A 39 -7.47 3.39 3.58
N PRO A 40 -7.18 3.77 2.32
CA PRO A 40 -6.31 4.91 2.03
C PRO A 40 -7.05 6.25 2.18
N TYR A 41 -8.32 6.23 2.61
CA TYR A 41 -9.17 7.40 2.76
C TYR A 41 -9.32 7.80 4.23
N GLY A 42 -9.48 9.10 4.45
CA GLY A 42 -10.01 9.66 5.69
C GLY A 42 -11.53 9.61 5.71
N HIS A 43 -12.15 9.98 6.84
CA HIS A 43 -13.58 9.80 7.06
C HIS A 43 -14.46 10.47 5.98
N LEU A 44 -14.09 11.68 5.53
CA LEU A 44 -14.82 12.38 4.47
C LEU A 44 -14.53 11.82 3.08
N SER A 45 -13.27 11.44 2.82
CA SER A 45 -12.88 10.95 1.50
C SER A 45 -13.30 9.51 1.24
N GLU A 46 -13.71 8.73 2.25
CA GLU A 46 -14.31 7.40 2.04
C GLU A 46 -15.60 7.49 1.20
N THR A 47 -16.36 8.57 1.33
CA THR A 47 -17.58 8.81 0.54
C THR A 47 -17.39 9.76 -0.63
N LEU A 48 -16.46 10.73 -0.51
CA LEU A 48 -16.21 11.77 -1.51
C LEU A 48 -14.95 11.49 -2.35
N ASN A 49 -14.72 10.23 -2.74
CA ASN A 49 -13.60 9.86 -3.62
C ASN A 49 -14.04 9.64 -5.07
N CYS A 50 -13.07 9.74 -5.98
CA CYS A 50 -13.27 9.51 -7.40
C CYS A 50 -13.36 8.02 -7.77
N GLY A 51 -13.38 7.10 -6.81
CA GLY A 51 -13.37 5.68 -7.13
C GLY A 51 -12.16 5.24 -7.95
N GLY A 52 -11.00 5.89 -7.78
CA GLY A 52 -9.72 5.43 -8.34
C GLY A 52 -9.46 5.91 -9.76
N ASN A 53 -10.30 6.82 -10.25
CA ASN A 53 -10.16 7.45 -11.57
C ASN A 53 -9.09 8.56 -11.64
N GLY A 54 -8.31 8.76 -10.59
CA GLY A 54 -7.21 9.73 -10.56
C GLY A 54 -7.61 11.21 -10.48
N LEU A 55 -8.86 11.51 -10.11
CA LEU A 55 -9.40 12.89 -10.14
C LEU A 55 -9.33 13.63 -8.79
N CYS A 56 -9.34 12.90 -7.66
CA CYS A 56 -9.49 13.52 -6.34
C CYS A 56 -8.21 13.53 -5.49
N ALA A 57 -7.16 12.79 -5.88
CA ALA A 57 -5.92 12.62 -5.12
C ALA A 57 -6.07 12.11 -3.68
N THR A 58 -7.24 11.58 -3.28
CA THR A 58 -7.51 11.19 -1.88
C THR A 58 -7.07 9.77 -1.50
N CYS A 59 -6.66 8.93 -2.45
CA CYS A 59 -6.12 7.59 -2.17
C CYS A 59 -4.58 7.55 -2.18
N GLY A 60 -3.93 8.70 -1.96
CA GLY A 60 -2.48 8.82 -1.99
C GLY A 60 -1.84 8.01 -0.87
N VAL A 61 -0.74 7.33 -1.18
CA VAL A 61 0.09 6.60 -0.21
C VAL A 61 1.55 6.99 -0.40
N ARG A 62 2.35 6.93 0.67
CA ARG A 62 3.78 7.18 0.57
C ARG A 62 4.52 5.84 0.41
N VAL A 63 5.19 5.66 -0.72
CA VAL A 63 5.98 4.45 -0.98
C VAL A 63 7.43 4.68 -0.52
N ARG A 64 7.93 3.78 0.34
CA ARG A 64 9.34 3.72 0.74
C ARG A 64 9.97 2.43 0.24
N ILE A 65 10.93 2.57 -0.67
CA ILE A 65 11.74 1.45 -1.14
C ILE A 65 12.83 1.20 -0.10
N HIS A 66 12.85 0.00 0.48
CA HIS A 66 13.93 -0.42 1.36
C HIS A 66 14.77 -1.43 0.60
N GLY A 67 16.06 -1.13 0.43
CA GLY A 67 17.04 -2.10 -0.01
C GLY A 67 17.19 -3.20 1.03
N ASP A 68 17.34 -4.43 0.57
CA ASP A 68 17.47 -5.62 1.42
C ASP A 68 18.72 -5.50 2.30
N GLN A 69 18.53 -5.33 3.61
CA GLN A 69 19.59 -5.42 4.62
C GLN A 69 19.12 -6.47 5.63
N GLN A 70 19.31 -7.74 5.26
CA GLN A 70 18.78 -8.90 5.96
C GLN A 70 19.74 -9.39 7.05
N SER A 71 19.25 -9.53 8.29
CA SER A 71 19.82 -10.44 9.31
C SER A 71 18.68 -11.28 9.92
N ASP A 72 18.00 -12.05 9.08
CA ASP A 72 17.18 -13.17 9.55
C ASP A 72 17.19 -14.29 8.50
N SER A 73 17.74 -15.44 8.89
CA SER A 73 18.34 -16.46 7.99
C SER A 73 17.34 -17.40 7.30
N LEU A 74 16.08 -16.98 7.13
CA LEU A 74 15.01 -17.83 6.57
C LEU A 74 14.31 -17.26 5.32
N TYR A 75 14.76 -16.13 4.77
CA TYR A 75 14.27 -15.62 3.48
C TYR A 75 15.35 -15.72 2.41
N THR A 76 15.08 -16.49 1.35
CA THR A 76 15.97 -16.59 0.18
C THR A 76 16.01 -15.25 -0.56
N GLN A 77 17.24 -14.86 -0.89
CA GLN A 77 17.73 -13.62 -1.49
C GLN A 77 16.81 -12.93 -2.51
N GLY A 78 16.68 -11.60 -2.39
CA GLY A 78 16.31 -10.70 -3.49
C GLY A 78 14.88 -10.16 -3.48
N THR A 79 14.15 -10.24 -2.37
CA THR A 79 12.76 -9.78 -2.33
C THR A 79 12.69 -8.28 -2.02
N THR A 80 12.49 -7.44 -3.04
CA THR A 80 12.13 -6.03 -2.84
C THR A 80 10.85 -5.95 -2.01
N VAL A 81 10.95 -5.42 -0.80
CA VAL A 81 9.78 -5.17 0.06
C VAL A 81 9.34 -3.72 -0.11
N LEU A 82 8.11 -3.52 -0.57
CA LEU A 82 7.50 -2.20 -0.59
C LEU A 82 6.98 -1.88 0.80
N ARG A 83 7.42 -0.77 1.40
CA ARG A 83 6.76 -0.22 2.60
C ARG A 83 5.87 0.94 2.18
N LEU A 84 4.64 0.93 2.66
CA LEU A 84 3.63 1.95 2.39
C LEU A 84 3.27 2.62 3.70
N ASP A 85 3.48 3.93 3.80
CA ASP A 85 2.82 4.71 4.84
C ASP A 85 1.46 5.14 4.32
N LEU A 86 0.43 4.69 5.02
CA LEU A 86 -0.91 5.24 4.92
C LEU A 86 -0.95 6.47 5.81
N ASP A 87 -0.51 7.57 5.20
CA ASP A 87 -0.56 8.87 5.83
C ASP A 87 -1.97 9.44 5.62
N ILE A 88 -2.94 8.91 6.37
CA ILE A 88 -4.35 9.31 6.31
C ILE A 88 -4.49 10.70 6.95
N HIS A 89 -3.97 11.69 6.24
CA HIS A 89 -4.31 13.07 6.49
C HIS A 89 -5.66 13.30 5.83
N ASP A 90 -6.69 13.57 6.64
CA ASP A 90 -7.78 14.41 6.16
C ASP A 90 -7.10 15.69 5.65
N TYR A 91 -6.87 15.76 4.33
CA TYR A 91 -6.41 16.97 3.67
C TYR A 91 -7.44 18.03 4.01
N ARG A 92 -7.16 18.82 5.07
CA ARG A 92 -7.90 20.04 5.36
C ARG A 92 -7.66 20.93 4.16
N VAL A 93 -8.59 20.91 3.22
CA VAL A 93 -8.74 21.96 2.22
C VAL A 93 -8.94 23.22 3.06
N LYS A 94 -7.90 24.06 3.12
CA LYS A 94 -8.02 25.40 3.66
C LYS A 94 -8.88 26.25 2.75
#